data_AF-A0A939H399-F1
#
_entry.id   AF-A0A939H399-F1
#
_cell.length_a   1.000
_cell.length_b   1.000
_cell.length_c   1.000
_cell.angle_alpha   90.00
_cell.angle_beta   90.00
_cell.angle_gamma   90.00
#
_symmetry.space_group_name_H-M   'P 1'
#
loop_
_entity.id
_entity.type
_entity.pdbx_description
1 polymer ?
#
loop_
_entity_poly.entity_id
_entity_poly.type
_entity_poly.pdbx_seq_one_letter_code
_entity_poly.pdbx_strand_id
1 'polypeptide(L)' 'MNKYVKYVMQSLLLTMASLPAFAHEGHDHGHWTSSMMHVLFYGSILAAVAALTFAATKYTKSRKQGENQ' A
#
# COMPACT_ATOMS: atom_id res chain seq x y z
N MET A 1 5.77 -6.88 -24.11
CA MET A 1 5.80 -6.37 -22.71
C MET A 1 5.52 -7.54 -21.77
N ASN A 2 6.38 -7.75 -20.76
CA ASN A 2 6.24 -8.86 -19.81
C ASN A 2 4.90 -8.75 -19.04
N LYS A 3 4.15 -9.85 -18.91
CA LYS A 3 2.83 -9.88 -18.25
C LYS A 3 2.88 -9.29 -16.83
N TYR A 4 3.97 -9.54 -16.10
CA TYR A 4 4.18 -9.00 -14.75
C TYR A 4 4.33 -7.48 -14.74
N VAL A 5 5.06 -6.92 -15.71
CA VAL A 5 5.22 -5.46 -15.87
C VAL A 5 3.87 -4.81 -16.20
N LYS A 6 3.02 -5.50 -16.98
CA LYS A 6 1.67 -5.02 -17.30
C LYS A 6 0.77 -4.97 -16.05
N TYR A 7 0.84 -5.97 -15.17
CA TYR A 7 0.05 -5.98 -13.93
C TYR A 7 0.52 -4.93 -12.92
N VAL A 8 1.84 -4.75 -12.76
CA VAL A 8 2.41 -3.70 -11.90
C VAL A 8 2.02 -2.31 -12.39
N MET A 9 2.07 -2.07 -13.70
CA MET A 9 1.63 -0.80 -14.28
C MET A 9 0.13 -0.56 -14.11
N GLN A 10 -0.71 -1.59 -14.26
CA GLN A 10 -2.15 -1.47 -14.02
C GLN A 10 -2.47 -1.18 -12.55
N SER A 11 -1.83 -1.85 -11.60
CA SER A 11 -2.05 -1.58 -10.18
C SER A 11 -1.60 -0.17 -9.79
N LEU A 12 -0.48 0.30 -10.37
CA LEU A 12 0.02 1.65 -10.14
C LEU A 12 -0.93 2.71 -10.72
N LEU A 13 -1.40 2.52 -11.96
CA LEU A 13 -2.39 3.43 -12.57
C LEU A 13 -3.69 3.48 -11.77
N LEU A 14 -4.19 2.33 -11.31
CA LEU A 14 -5.43 2.28 -10.54
C LEU A 14 -5.30 3.00 -9.18
N THR A 15 -4.11 2.94 -8.56
CA THR A 15 -3.80 3.64 -7.31
C THR A 15 -3.67 5.16 -7.54
N MET A 16 -3.14 5.60 -8.68
CA MET A 16 -3.06 7.02 -9.01
C MET A 16 -4.42 7.62 -9.39
N ALA A 17 -5.29 6.83 -10.03
CA ALA A 17 -6.62 7.26 -10.43
C ALA A 17 -7.58 7.49 -9.25
N SER A 18 -7.29 6.95 -8.05
CA SER A 18 -8.12 7.14 -6.85
C SER A 18 -7.81 8.42 -6.07
N LEU A 19 -6.69 9.09 -6.34
CA LEU A 19 -6.29 10.34 -5.68
C LEU A 19 -7.35 11.47 -5.74
N PRO A 20 -8.01 11.76 -6.89
CA PRO A 20 -9.03 12.81 -6.96
C PRO A 20 -10.32 12.47 -6.19
N ALA A 21 -10.58 11.20 -5.84
CA ALA A 21 -11.73 10.84 -5.00
C ALA A 21 -11.57 11.29 -3.53
N PHE A 22 -10.36 11.68 -3.12
CA PHE A 22 -10.04 12.16 -1.77
C PHE A 22 -10.09 13.70 -1.63
N ALA A 23 -10.37 14.44 -2.71
CA ALA A 23 -10.32 15.90 -2.73
C ALA A 23 -11.70 16.51 -3.04
N HIS A 24 -12.56 16.61 -2.03
CA HIS A 24 -13.65 17.59 -2.06
C HIS A 24 -13.39 18.61 -0.96
N GLU A 25 -13.24 19.88 -1.36
CA GLU A 25 -13.01 20.98 -0.44
C GLU A 25 -14.31 21.33 0.29
N GLY A 26 -14.34 21.11 1.61
CA GLY A 26 -15.29 21.79 2.51
C GLY A 26 -16.45 20.95 3.09
N HIS A 27 -16.16 19.91 3.89
CA HIS A 27 -17.02 19.55 5.04
C HIS A 27 -16.39 18.58 6.05
N ASP A 28 -15.39 17.77 5.64
CA ASP A 28 -14.99 16.58 6.41
C ASP A 28 -13.82 16.80 7.41
N HIS A 29 -13.31 18.03 7.52
CA HIS A 29 -12.31 18.40 8.54
C HIS A 29 -12.94 18.84 9.87
N GLY A 30 -14.25 19.12 9.91
CA GLY A 30 -14.96 19.54 11.12
C GLY A 30 -15.71 18.42 11.85
N HIS A 31 -15.81 17.24 11.25
CA HIS A 31 -16.51 16.12 11.86
C HIS A 31 -15.62 15.42 12.90
N TRP A 32 -16.15 15.17 14.10
CA TRP A 32 -15.51 14.44 15.21
C TRP A 32 -14.88 13.09 14.82
N THR A 33 -15.35 12.44 13.75
CA THR A 33 -14.79 11.20 13.20
C THR A 33 -13.55 11.41 12.33
N SER A 34 -13.25 12.65 11.90
CA SER A 34 -12.15 12.98 10.99
C SER A 34 -10.80 12.53 11.54
N SER A 35 -10.53 12.81 12.82
CA SER A 35 -9.27 12.39 13.48
C SER A 35 -9.13 10.86 13.50
N MET A 36 -10.21 10.15 13.81
CA MET A 36 -10.22 8.68 13.83
C MET A 36 -9.99 8.10 12.44
N MET A 37 -10.60 8.68 11.40
CA MET A 37 -10.39 8.25 10.02
C MET A 37 -8.95 8.48 9.55
N HIS A 38 -8.32 9.61 9.90
CA HIS A 38 -6.91 9.84 9.59
C HIS A 38 -5.99 8.80 10.26
N VAL A 39 -6.24 8.47 11.52
CA VAL A 39 -5.45 7.45 12.25
C VAL A 39 -5.62 6.07 11.59
N LEU A 40 -6.85 5.68 11.25
CA LEU A 40 -7.10 4.41 10.56
C LEU A 40 -6.46 4.38 9.18
N PHE A 41 -6.55 5.48 8.43
CA PHE A 41 -5.98 5.60 7.09
C PHE A 41 -4.44 5.46 7.13
N TYR A 42 -3.74 6.30 7.89
CA TYR A 42 -2.29 6.22 8.00
C TYR A 42 -1.83 4.94 8.69
N GLY A 43 -2.58 4.45 9.68
CA GLY A 43 -2.33 3.17 10.32
C GLY A 43 -2.39 1.99 9.34
N SER A 44 -3.37 1.99 8.43
CA SER A 44 -3.51 0.95 7.40
C SER A 44 -2.33 0.96 6.41
N ILE A 45 -1.85 2.14 6.03
CA ILE A 45 -0.67 2.29 5.16
C ILE A 45 0.57 1.70 5.86
N LEU A 46 0.80 2.07 7.13
CA LEU A 46 1.92 1.53 7.90
C LEU A 46 1.84 0.01 8.04
N ALA A 47 0.66 -0.53 8.33
CA ALA A 47 0.45 -1.97 8.44
C ALA A 47 0.72 -2.70 7.10
N ALA A 48 0.29 -2.12 5.98
CA ALA A 48 0.55 -2.68 4.65
C ALA A 48 2.06 -2.70 4.33
N VAL A 49 2.78 -1.60 4.60
CA VAL A 49 4.24 -1.55 4.42
C VAL A 49 4.96 -2.55 5.32
N ALA A 50 4.55 -2.68 6.58
CA ALA A 50 5.12 -3.66 7.50
C ALA A 50 4.90 -5.11 7.01
N ALA A 51 3.71 -5.43 6.53
CA ALA A 51 3.42 -6.76 5.99
C ALA A 51 4.25 -7.07 4.73
N LEU A 52 4.39 -6.10 3.82
CA LEU A 52 5.19 -6.25 2.60
C LEU A 52 6.68 -6.44 2.90
N THR A 53 7.24 -5.64 3.81
CA THR A 53 8.65 -5.75 4.22
C THR A 53 8.94 -7.06 4.94
N PHE A 54 8.03 -7.53 5.80
CA PHE A 54 8.13 -8.83 6.44
C PHE A 54 8.11 -9.98 5.41
N ALA A 55 7.15 -9.95 4.48
CA ALA A 55 7.04 -10.96 3.43
C ALA A 55 8.29 -11.00 2.54
N ALA A 56 8.82 -9.83 2.15
CA ALA A 56 10.04 -9.72 1.35
C ALA A 56 11.28 -10.26 2.09
N THR A 57 11.42 -9.94 3.38
CA THR A 57 12.53 -10.44 4.22
C THR A 57 12.47 -11.95 4.37
N LYS A 58 11.26 -12.51 4.57
CA LYS A 58 11.06 -13.96 4.66
C LYS A 58 11.40 -14.64 3.32
N TYR A 59 10.92 -14.10 2.21
CA TYR A 59 11.18 -14.63 0.88
C TYR A 59 12.67 -14.66 0.54
N THR A 60 13.39 -13.57 0.81
CA THR A 60 14.84 -13.48 0.54
C THR A 60 15.64 -14.44 1.42
N LYS A 61 15.28 -14.60 2.70
CA LYS A 61 15.94 -15.56 3.61
C LYS A 61 15.76 -17.01 3.15
N SER A 62 14.55 -17.40 2.73
CA SER A 62 14.29 -18.75 2.22
C SER A 62 15.08 -19.08 0.95
N ARG A 63 15.33 -18.10 0.07
CA ARG A 63 16.17 -18.33 -1.12
C ARG A 63 17.64 -18.52 -0.77
N LYS A 64 18.20 -17.68 0.10
CA LYS A 64 19.59 -17.79 0.55
C LYS A 64 19.90 -19.13 1.21
N GLN A 65 18.91 -19.75 1.84
CA GLN A 65 19.07 -21.04 2.50
C GLN A 65 19.01 -22.23 1.53
N GLY A 66 18.30 -22.12 0.40
CA GLY A 66 18.27 -23.14 -0.65
C GLY A 66 19.39 -23.04 -1.68
N GLU A 67 20.13 -21.93 -1.72
CA GLU A 67 21.30 -21.73 -2.60
C GLU A 67 22.63 -22.17 -1.94
N ASN A 68 22.64 -22.32 -0.61
CA ASN A 68 23.77 -22.84 0.18
C ASN A 68 23.61 -24.33 0.57
N GLN A 69 22.68 -25.05 -0.06
CA GLN A 69 22.55 -26.51 -0.01
C GLN A 69 22.91 -27.09 -1.37
#